data_AF-A0A099KWH4-F1
#
_entry.id   AF-A0A099KWH4-F1
#
_cell.length_a   1.000
_cell.length_b   1.000
_cell.length_c   1.000
_cell.angle_alpha   90.00
_cell.angle_beta   90.00
_cell.angle_gamma   90.00
#
_symmetry.space_group_name_H-M   'P 1'
#
loop_
_entity.id
_entity.type
_entity.pdbx_description
1 polymer ?
#
loop_
_entity_poly.entity_id
_entity_poly.type
_entity_poly.pdbx_seq_one_letter_code
_entity_poly.pdbx_strand_id
1 'polypeptide(L)'
;MTAFKENGFIKVSGHMKPSKSFAARKGHIDVKVFTQEGNLFLSTTAPLGQRVMRKGGDYFSIELTEELPKGAVVKVAFHNANSRDYKENHSQ
;
A
#
# COMPACT_ATOMS: atom_id res chain seq x y z
N MET A 1 9.86 -1.15 -3.45
CA MET A 1 8.55 -1.81 -3.49
C MET A 1 8.71 -3.08 -4.31
N THR A 2 8.00 -4.14 -3.95
CA THR A 2 7.99 -5.42 -4.66
C THR A 2 6.56 -5.95 -4.73
N ALA A 3 6.17 -6.43 -5.91
CA ALA A 3 4.94 -7.19 -6.12
C ALA A 3 5.33 -8.52 -6.76
N PHE A 4 4.95 -9.64 -6.16
CA PHE A 4 5.28 -10.97 -6.66
C PHE A 4 4.17 -11.98 -6.31
N LYS A 5 4.09 -13.05 -7.09
CA LYS A 5 3.15 -14.15 -6.84
C LYS A 5 3.76 -15.08 -5.77
N GLU A 6 3.03 -15.31 -4.68
CA GLU A 6 3.39 -16.20 -3.58
C GLU A 6 2.17 -17.05 -3.24
N ASN A 7 2.28 -18.38 -3.29
CA ASN A 7 1.21 -19.33 -2.94
C ASN A 7 -0.13 -19.10 -3.66
N GLY A 8 -0.10 -18.64 -4.91
CA GLY A 8 -1.31 -18.35 -5.70
C GLY A 8 -1.84 -16.92 -5.55
N PHE A 9 -1.38 -16.18 -4.55
CA PHE A 9 -1.78 -14.80 -4.28
C PHE A 9 -0.71 -13.81 -4.74
N ILE A 10 -1.11 -12.56 -5.01
CA ILE A 10 -0.14 -11.50 -5.27
C ILE A 10 0.16 -10.77 -3.97
N LYS A 11 1.41 -10.86 -3.53
CA LYS A 11 1.89 -10.13 -2.37
C LYS A 11 2.51 -8.82 -2.81
N VAL A 12 1.96 -7.73 -2.27
CA VAL A 12 2.48 -6.39 -2.47
C VAL A 12 3.11 -5.94 -1.17
N SER A 13 4.41 -5.62 -1.22
CA SER A 13 5.12 -5.15 -0.04
C SER A 13 6.12 -4.04 -0.36
N GLY A 14 6.43 -3.27 0.67
CA GLY A 14 7.37 -2.18 0.55
C GLY A 14 7.93 -1.75 1.88
N HIS A 15 9.12 -1.17 1.81
CA HIS A 15 9.79 -0.54 2.92
C HIS A 15 9.98 0.93 2.58
N MET A 16 9.63 1.79 3.54
CA MET A 16 9.78 3.22 3.43
C MET A 16 10.88 3.68 4.38
N LYS A 17 12.01 4.15 3.83
CA LYS A 17 13.12 4.70 4.64
C LYS A 17 12.67 5.98 5.34
N PRO A 18 13.00 6.17 6.63
CA PRO A 18 12.66 7.40 7.35
C PRO A 18 13.32 8.61 6.68
N SER A 19 12.62 9.73 6.61
CA SER A 19 13.13 10.99 6.06
C SER A 19 12.65 12.16 6.91
N LYS A 20 13.50 13.17 7.07
CA LYS A 20 13.21 14.36 7.91
C LYS A 20 11.91 15.10 7.53
N SER A 21 11.48 15.00 6.28
CA SER A 21 10.24 15.59 5.74
C SER A 21 8.96 14.85 6.17
N PHE A 22 9.06 13.63 6.71
CA PHE A 22 7.94 12.83 7.15
C PHE A 22 8.13 12.52 8.63
N ALA A 23 7.60 13.40 9.50
CA ALA A 23 7.45 13.12 10.92
C ALA A 23 6.63 11.83 11.16
N ALA A 24 6.68 11.27 12.38
CA ALA A 24 6.12 9.98 12.78
C ALA A 24 4.95 9.50 11.88
N ARG A 25 5.20 8.44 11.10
CA ARG A 25 4.30 7.99 10.04
C ARG A 25 3.04 7.35 10.63
N LYS A 26 2.05 8.18 10.90
CA LYS A 26 0.66 7.76 11.11
C LYS A 26 -0.07 7.86 9.77
N GLY A 27 -0.66 6.76 9.32
CA GLY A 27 -1.32 6.69 8.02
C GLY A 27 -1.48 5.26 7.52
N HIS A 28 -1.89 5.14 6.27
CA HIS A 28 -2.06 3.86 5.59
C HIS A 28 -1.50 3.93 4.17
N ILE A 29 -1.31 2.75 3.58
CA ILE A 29 -0.91 2.61 2.19
C ILE A 29 -2.13 2.23 1.37
N ASP A 30 -2.48 3.06 0.39
CA ASP A 30 -3.47 2.70 -0.63
C ASP A 30 -2.79 1.81 -1.66
N VAL A 31 -3.41 0.67 -1.93
CA VAL A 31 -3.05 -0.23 -3.02
C VAL A 31 -4.21 -0.30 -3.99
N LYS A 32 -3.99 0.19 -5.20
CA LYS A 32 -4.99 0.18 -6.28
C LYS A 32 -4.45 -0.63 -7.45
N VAL A 33 -5.25 -1.55 -7.95
CA VAL A 33 -4.95 -2.35 -9.14
C VAL A 33 -5.77 -1.82 -10.29
N PHE A 34 -5.11 -1.56 -11.41
CA PHE A 34 -5.75 -1.13 -12.64
C PHE A 34 -5.58 -2.21 -13.71
N THR A 35 -6.59 -2.38 -14.55
CA THR A 35 -6.44 -3.19 -15.77
C THR A 35 -5.50 -2.48 -16.76
N GLN A 36 -5.10 -3.16 -17.82
CA GLN A 36 -4.23 -2.56 -18.84
C GLN A 36 -4.90 -1.36 -19.53
N GLU A 37 -6.23 -1.36 -19.61
CA GLU A 37 -7.05 -0.26 -20.14
C GLU A 37 -7.16 0.92 -19.16
N GLY A 38 -6.62 0.79 -17.95
CA GLY A 38 -6.63 1.84 -16.93
C GLY A 38 -7.88 1.86 -16.05
N ASN A 39 -8.76 0.86 -16.14
CA ASN A 39 -9.93 0.74 -15.27
C ASN A 39 -9.53 0.26 -13.89
N LEU A 40 -10.16 0.79 -12.83
CA LEU A 40 -9.92 0.31 -11.47
C LEU A 40 -10.50 -1.10 -11.32
N PHE A 41 -9.63 -2.05 -10.98
CA PHE A 41 -9.99 -3.45 -10.72
C PHE A 41 -10.20 -3.70 -9.23
N LEU A 42 -9.22 -3.29 -8.41
CA LEU A 42 -9.22 -3.50 -6.96
C LEU A 42 -8.70 -2.26 -6.24
N SER A 43 -9.28 -1.93 -5.09
CA SER A 43 -8.78 -0.89 -4.19
C SER A 43 -8.80 -1.42 -2.77
N THR A 44 -7.65 -1.39 -2.10
CA THR A 44 -7.50 -1.85 -0.72
C THR A 44 -6.48 -1.01 0.04
N THR A 45 -6.48 -1.10 1.36
CA THR A 45 -5.58 -0.35 2.24
C THR A 45 -4.73 -1.31 3.06
N ALA A 46 -3.42 -1.11 3.06
CA ALA A 46 -2.49 -1.84 3.91
C ALA A 46 -2.08 -0.99 5.12
N PRO A 47 -2.12 -1.53 6.34
CA PRO A 47 -1.62 -0.82 7.51
C PRO A 47 -0.09 -0.68 7.42
N LEU A 48 0.43 0.44 7.94
CA LEU A 48 1.85 0.61 8.16
C LEU A 48 2.25 -0.11 9.46
N GLY A 49 3.10 -1.11 9.34
CA GLY A 49 3.72 -1.77 10.47
C GLY A 49 5.09 -1.18 10.79
N GLN A 50 5.40 -1.07 12.08
CA GLN A 50 6.77 -0.87 12.55
C GLN A 50 7.45 -2.23 12.67
N ARG A 51 8.53 -2.46 11.92
CA ARG A 51 9.32 -3.69 12.08
C ARG A 51 10.25 -3.51 13.28
N VAL A 52 9.85 -4.03 14.45
CA VAL A 52 10.59 -3.93 15.72
C VAL A 52 12.07 -4.36 15.60
N MET A 53 12.38 -5.27 14.68
CA MET A 53 13.74 -5.80 14.47
C MET A 53 14.62 -5.02 13.46
N ARG A 54 14.11 -3.98 12.76
CA ARG A 54 14.93 -3.15 11.87
C ARG A 54 14.78 -1.68 12.26
N LYS A 55 15.86 -1.08 12.79
CA LYS A 55 15.89 0.32 13.23
C LYS A 55 15.30 1.25 12.16
N GLY A 56 14.14 1.84 12.46
CA GLY A 56 13.63 3.07 11.85
C GLY A 56 12.86 2.98 10.53
N GLY A 57 12.58 1.79 9.99
CA GLY A 57 11.84 1.66 8.73
C GLY A 57 10.38 1.24 8.91
N ASP A 58 9.45 1.97 8.29
CA ASP A 58 8.07 1.52 8.18
C ASP A 58 7.95 0.51 7.04
N TYR A 59 7.19 -0.54 7.28
CA TYR A 59 6.96 -1.62 6.33
C TYR A 59 5.47 -1.83 6.14
N PHE A 60 5.06 -2.17 4.92
CA PHE A 60 3.72 -2.65 4.65
C PHE A 60 3.80 -3.93 3.83
N SER A 61 2.82 -4.80 4.05
CA SER A 61 2.57 -5.99 3.25
C SER A 61 1.08 -6.23 3.20
N ILE A 62 0.59 -6.56 2.01
CA ILE A 62 -0.78 -7.01 1.81
C ILE A 62 -0.80 -8.12 0.78
N GLU A 63 -1.69 -9.07 0.99
CA GLU A 63 -1.97 -10.16 0.05
C GLU A 63 -3.26 -9.81 -0.69
N LEU A 64 -3.18 -9.79 -2.01
CA LEU A 64 -4.34 -9.62 -2.86
C LEU A 64 -4.92 -11.01 -3.10
N THR A 65 -6.11 -11.25 -2.54
CA THR A 65 -6.79 -12.55 -2.60
C THR A 65 -7.43 -12.83 -3.96
N GLU A 66 -7.59 -11.80 -4.78
CA GLU A 66 -8.14 -11.89 -6.13
C GLU A 66 -7.04 -12.16 -7.16
N GLU A 67 -7.34 -13.01 -8.14
CA GLU A 67 -6.48 -13.22 -9.28
C GLU A 67 -6.45 -11.96 -10.15
N LEU A 68 -5.26 -11.37 -10.33
CA LEU A 68 -5.13 -10.13 -11.09
C LEU A 68 -5.22 -10.40 -12.60
N PRO A 69 -5.92 -9.54 -13.36
CA PRO A 69 -5.92 -9.60 -14.82
C PRO A 69 -4.49 -9.54 -15.39
N LYS A 70 -4.28 -10.21 -16.53
CA LYS A 70 -3.00 -10.16 -17.24
C LYS A 70 -2.67 -8.71 -17.61
N GLY A 71 -1.45 -8.27 -17.31
CA GLY A 71 -1.01 -6.90 -17.58
C GLY A 71 -1.54 -5.84 -16.61
N ALA A 72 -2.18 -6.25 -15.51
CA ALA A 72 -2.63 -5.33 -14.48
C ALA A 72 -1.48 -4.51 -13.88
N VAL A 73 -1.77 -3.26 -13.56
CA VAL A 73 -0.82 -2.30 -12.99
C VAL A 73 -1.20 -2.04 -11.53
N VAL A 74 -0.28 -2.35 -10.61
CA VAL A 74 -0.44 -2.04 -9.19
C VAL A 74 0.15 -0.67 -8.90
N LYS A 75 -0.69 0.27 -8.42
CA LYS A 75 -0.27 1.58 -7.92
C LYS A 75 -0.33 1.59 -6.39
N VAL A 76 0.68 2.18 -5.77
CA VAL A 76 0.81 2.26 -4.32
C VAL A 76 1.05 3.71 -3.93
N ALA A 77 0.26 4.22 -2.98
CA ALA A 77 0.37 5.58 -2.47
C ALA A 77 0.34 5.58 -0.94
N PHE A 78 1.16 6.42 -0.31
CA PHE A 78 1.11 6.64 1.13
C PHE A 78 0.21 7.83 1.45
N HIS A 79 -0.82 7.60 2.25
CA HIS A 79 -1.67 8.65 2.80
C HIS A 79 -1.30 8.93 4.25
N ASN A 80 -0.76 10.12 4.49
CA ASN A 80 -0.41 10.60 5.81
C ASN A 80 -1.67 11.07 6.55
N ALA A 81 -1.98 10.46 7.69
CA ALA A 81 -3.13 10.82 8.53
C ALA A 81 -3.02 12.24 9.10
N ASN A 82 -1.81 12.80 9.18
CA ASN A 82 -1.59 14.16 9.67
C ASN A 82 -1.61 15.21 8.53
N SER A 83 -1.87 14.81 7.28
CA SER A 83 -1.99 15.78 6.18
C SER A 83 -3.33 16.51 6.26
N ARG A 84 -3.34 17.83 5.99
CA ARG A 84 -4.57 18.66 5.97
C ARG A 84 -5.62 18.17 4.97
N ASP A 85 -5.22 17.36 4.00
CA ASP A 85 -6.07 16.78 2.95
C ASP A 85 -6.55 15.34 3.27
N TYR A 86 -6.34 14.85 4.50
CA TYR A 86 -6.84 13.55 4.92
C TYR A 86 -8.38 13.56 5.00
N LYS A 87 -9.03 13.12 3.91
CA LYS A 87 -10.45 12.80 3.92
C LYS A 87 -10.60 11.36 4.39
N GLU A 88 -11.06 11.20 5.63
CA GLU A 88 -11.52 9.92 6.14
C GLU A 88 -12.75 9.52 5.33
N ASN A 89 -12.59 8.64 4.34
CA ASN A 89 -13.72 8.08 3.59
C ASN A 89 -14.43 7.08 4.51
N HIS A 90 -15.26 7.59 5.43
CA HIS A 90 -16.33 6.83 6.04
C HIS A 90 -17.45 6.72 5.00
N SER A 91 -17.44 5.64 4.23
CA SER A 91 -18.63 5.21 3.51
C SER A 91 -19.63 4.70 4.55
N GLN A 92 -20.73 5.45 4.77
CA GLN A 92 -21.91 4.98 5.48
C GLN A 92 -22.64 3.88 4.70
#